data_AF-A0A935N3B2-F1
#
_entry.id   AF-A0A935N3B2-F1
#
_cell.length_a   1.000
_cell.length_b   1.000
_cell.length_c   1.000
_cell.angle_alpha   90.00
_cell.angle_beta   90.00
_cell.angle_gamma   90.00
#
_symmetry.space_group_name_H-M   'P 1'
#
loop_
_entity.id
_entity.type
_entity.pdbx_description
1 polymer ?
#
loop_
_entity_poly.entity_id
_entity_poly.type
_entity_poly.pdbx_seq_one_letter_code
_entity_poly.pdbx_strand_id
1 'polypeptide(L)'
;MKEQTNPEITFESEIKFLDLIYTDMLESIHQKPDENDIEAMRLYMDNIWGVFNRTVFRVTEIKNSLQKNQKLIHETWNPPA
;
A
#
# COMPACT_ATOMS: atom_id res chain seq x y z
N MET A 1 25.87 16.69 7.71
CA MET A 1 24.80 16.06 6.91
C MET A 1 23.84 15.44 7.90
N LYS A 2 22.56 15.82 7.89
CA LYS A 2 21.56 15.20 8.79
C LYS A 2 21.26 13.81 8.26
N GLU A 3 21.58 12.77 9.03
CA GLU A 3 21.14 11.41 8.74
C GLU A 3 19.61 11.41 8.67
N GLN A 4 19.08 11.17 7.47
CA GLN A 4 17.69 10.79 7.28
C GLN A 4 17.56 9.37 7.84
N THR A 5 17.17 9.26 9.11
CA THR A 5 16.70 8.01 9.67
C THR A 5 15.48 7.59 8.86
N ASN A 6 15.66 6.66 7.91
CA ASN A 6 14.55 5.96 7.29
C ASN A 6 13.73 5.36 8.43
N PRO A 7 12.46 5.74 8.64
CA PRO A 7 11.67 5.13 9.69
C PRO A 7 11.59 3.63 9.38
N GLU A 8 12.04 2.80 10.31
CA GLU A 8 11.80 1.36 10.23
C GLU A 8 10.30 1.15 10.08
N ILE A 9 9.91 0.50 8.97
CA ILE A 9 8.53 0.12 8.71
C ILE A 9 8.19 -0.96 9.72
N THR A 10 7.45 -0.60 10.77
CA THR A 10 7.00 -1.51 11.84
C THR A 10 5.78 -2.29 11.39
N PHE A 11 5.49 -3.42 12.05
CA PHE A 11 4.26 -4.19 11.80
C PHE A 11 2.99 -3.33 11.87
N GLU A 12 2.92 -2.37 12.80
CA GLU A 12 1.81 -1.42 12.90
C GLU A 12 1.69 -0.52 11.66
N SER A 13 2.80 -0.14 11.03
CA SER A 13 2.77 0.63 9.79
C SER A 13 2.27 -0.20 8.60
N GLU A 14 2.57 -1.50 8.57
CA GLU A 14 2.04 -2.43 7.55
C GLU A 14 0.51 -2.59 7.68
N ILE A 15 0.00 -2.71 8.91
CA ILE A 15 -1.45 -2.72 9.18
C ILE A 15 -2.10 -1.41 8.71
N LYS A 16 -1.51 -0.25 9.01
CA LYS A 16 -2.02 1.04 8.54
C LYS A 16 -2.07 1.12 7.01
N PHE A 17 -1.09 0.56 6.30
CA PHE A 17 -1.14 0.53 4.85
C PHE A 17 -2.28 -0.36 4.32
N LEU A 18 -2.57 -1.48 4.98
CA LEU A 18 -3.71 -2.34 4.64
C LEU A 18 -5.04 -1.61 4.87
N ASP A 19 -5.21 -0.91 5.99
CA ASP A 19 -6.40 -0.11 6.29
C ASP A 19 -6.61 1.01 5.25
N LEU A 20 -5.53 1.66 4.84
CA LEU A 20 -5.55 2.68 3.80
C LEU A 20 -5.94 2.10 2.44
N ILE A 21 -5.42 0.92 2.06
CA ILE A 21 -5.82 0.23 0.83
C ILE A 21 -7.32 -0.13 0.88
N TYR A 22 -7.79 -0.66 2.01
CA TYR A 22 -9.19 -1.01 2.19
C TYR A 22 -10.11 0.22 2.06
N THR A 23 -9.72 1.34 2.65
CA THR A 23 -10.46 2.61 2.56
C THR A 23 -10.54 3.12 1.13
N ASP A 24 -9.42 3.11 0.40
CA ASP A 24 -9.36 3.48 -1.02
C ASP A 24 -10.32 2.62 -1.87
N MET A 25 -10.39 1.30 -1.59
CA MET A 25 -11.32 0.39 -2.27
C MET A 25 -12.80 0.69 -1.95
N LEU A 26 -13.12 0.99 -0.69
CA LEU A 26 -14.49 1.36 -0.29
C LEU A 26 -14.94 2.68 -0.94
N GLU A 27 -14.06 3.67 -0.98
CA GLU A 27 -14.34 4.96 -1.63
C GLU A 27 -14.67 4.77 -3.11
N SER A 28 -13.91 3.91 -3.80
CA SER A 28 -14.12 3.58 -5.20
C SER A 28 -15.48 2.92 -5.47
N ILE A 29 -15.95 2.06 -4.57
CA ILE A 29 -17.21 1.32 -4.74
C ILE A 29 -18.43 2.21 -4.45
N HIS A 30 -18.36 3.04 -3.41
CA HIS A 30 -19.50 3.87 -3.00
C HIS A 30 -19.78 5.05 -3.93
N GLN A 31 -18.83 5.43 -4.80
CA GLN A 31 -18.99 6.54 -5.73
C GLN A 31 -19.65 6.16 -7.07
N LYS A 32 -20.19 4.94 -7.22
CA LYS A 32 -20.81 4.50 -8.49
C LYS A 32 -21.92 5.48 -8.91
N PRO A 33 -21.78 6.17 -10.06
CA PRO A 33 -22.77 7.15 -10.52
C PRO A 33 -23.94 6.47 -11.23
N ASP A 34 -24.97 7.27 -11.56
CA ASP A 34 -26.06 6.83 -12.44
C ASP A 34 -25.49 6.46 -13.82
N GLU A 35 -25.82 5.25 -14.29
CA GLU A 35 -25.32 4.70 -15.55
C GLU A 35 -25.82 5.50 -16.77
N ASN A 36 -26.87 6.30 -16.60
CA ASN A 36 -27.41 7.17 -17.65
C ASN A 36 -26.70 8.53 -17.74
N ASP A 37 -25.88 8.90 -16.74
CA ASP A 37 -25.07 10.12 -16.76
C ASP A 37 -23.65 9.82 -17.25
N ILE A 38 -23.45 10.04 -18.56
CA ILE A 38 -22.19 9.75 -19.25
C ILE A 38 -21.01 10.56 -18.67
N GLU A 39 -21.22 11.81 -18.28
CA GLU A 39 -20.14 12.64 -17.73
C GLU A 39 -19.79 12.21 -16.30
N ALA A 40 -20.79 11.86 -15.48
CA ALA A 40 -20.53 11.29 -14.17
C ALA A 40 -19.79 9.95 -14.26
N MET A 41 -20.15 9.09 -15.22
CA MET A 41 -19.45 7.84 -15.51
C MET A 41 -18.00 8.07 -15.95
N ARG A 42 -17.73 9.09 -16.79
CA ARG A 42 -16.37 9.43 -17.21
C ARG A 42 -15.51 9.88 -16.02
N LEU A 43 -16.02 10.81 -15.21
CA LEU A 43 -15.32 11.29 -14.01
C LEU A 43 -15.07 10.17 -13.01
N TYR A 44 -16.04 9.28 -12.83
CA TYR A 44 -15.90 8.09 -12.00
C TYR A 44 -14.78 7.16 -12.48
N MET A 45 -14.68 6.92 -13.79
CA MET A 45 -13.58 6.12 -14.36
C MET A 45 -12.21 6.77 -14.15
N ASP A 46 -12.08 8.08 -14.35
CA ASP A 46 -10.83 8.80 -14.11
C ASP A 46 -10.41 8.72 -12.62
N ASN A 47 -11.37 8.84 -11.71
CA ASN A 47 -11.13 8.71 -10.28
C ASN A 47 -10.70 7.29 -9.89
N ILE A 48 -11.36 6.26 -10.44
CA ILE A 48 -10.99 4.86 -10.23
C ILE A 48 -9.54 4.61 -10.67
N TRP A 49 -9.13 5.14 -11.83
CA TRP A 49 -7.75 5.02 -12.30
C TRP A 49 -6.76 5.61 -11.30
N GLY A 50 -7.08 6.77 -10.71
CA GLY A 50 -6.28 7.38 -9.65
C GLY A 50 -6.16 6.48 -8.42
N VAL A 51 -7.27 5.92 -7.96
CA VAL A 51 -7.28 5.01 -6.79
C VAL A 51 -6.49 3.73 -7.05
N PHE A 52 -6.66 3.12 -8.23
CA PHE A 52 -5.90 1.92 -8.59
C PHE A 52 -4.40 2.18 -8.63
N ASN A 53 -3.97 3.29 -9.24
CA ASN A 53 -2.56 3.65 -9.26
C ASN A 53 -1.99 3.79 -7.84
N ARG A 54 -2.66 4.53 -6.94
CA ARG A 54 -2.24 4.65 -5.53
C ARG A 54 -2.19 3.30 -4.83
N THR A 55 -3.17 2.44 -5.09
CA THR A 55 -3.23 1.09 -4.51
C THR A 55 -2.05 0.24 -4.95
N VAL A 56 -1.72 0.24 -6.24
CA VAL A 56 -0.54 -0.48 -6.78
C VAL A 56 0.76 0.00 -6.15
N PHE A 57 0.93 1.32 -5.95
CA PHE A 57 2.09 1.86 -5.27
C PHE A 57 2.19 1.37 -3.83
N ARG A 58 1.11 1.49 -3.03
CA ARG A 58 1.09 1.04 -1.64
C ARG A 58 1.39 -0.46 -1.51
N VAL A 59 0.79 -1.30 -2.35
CA VAL A 59 1.07 -2.75 -2.38
C VAL A 59 2.54 -3.03 -2.69
N THR A 60 3.12 -2.29 -3.63
CA THR A 60 4.54 -2.43 -3.99
C THR A 60 5.46 -2.06 -2.82
N GLU A 61 5.15 -0.98 -2.10
CA GLU A 61 5.91 -0.56 -0.92
C GLU A 61 5.87 -1.61 0.21
N ILE A 62 4.69 -2.14 0.53
CA ILE A 62 4.54 -3.22 1.52
C ILE A 62 5.36 -4.44 1.08
N LYS A 63 5.26 -4.86 -0.19
CA LYS A 63 5.99 -6.02 -0.70
C LYS A 63 7.51 -5.83 -0.57
N ASN A 64 8.01 -4.66 -0.92
CA ASN A 64 9.44 -4.35 -0.81
C ASN A 64 9.90 -4.32 0.66
N SER A 65 9.07 -3.79 1.58
CA SER A 65 9.32 -3.83 3.02
C SER A 65 9.47 -5.27 3.53
N LEU A 66 8.48 -6.12 3.23
CA LEU A 66 8.48 -7.52 3.64
C LEU A 66 9.69 -8.30 3.09
N GLN A 67 10.07 -8.07 1.83
CA GLN A 67 11.25 -8.68 1.22
C GLN A 67 12.56 -8.21 1.85
N LYS A 68 12.64 -6.95 2.30
CA LYS A 68 13.81 -6.43 3.02
C LYS A 68 13.94 -7.11 4.40
N ASN A 69 12.83 -7.29 5.10
CA ASN A 69 12.78 -7.96 6.41
C ASN A 69 13.14 -9.46 6.29
N GLN A 70 12.74 -10.13 5.21
CA GLN A 70 13.11 -11.54 4.95
C GLN A 70 14.63 -11.78 4.88
N LYS A 71 15.40 -10.82 4.34
CA LYS A 71 16.87 -10.97 4.21
C LYS A 71 17.61 -10.90 5.55
N LEU A 72 16.99 -10.37 6.60
CA LEU A 72 17.60 -10.24 7.93
C LEU A 72 17.51 -11.54 8.76
N ILE A 73 16.70 -12.51 8.34
CA ILE A 73 16.56 -13.82 8.99
C ILE A 73 17.60 -14.80 8.41
N HIS A 74 18.88 -14.45 8.49
CA HIS A 74 19.94 -15.45 8.51
C HIS A 74 20.41 -15.52 9.95
N GLU A 75 19.73 -16.37 10.73
CA GLU A 75 20.24 -16.78 12.03
C GLU A 75 21.66 -17.34 11.81
N THR A 76 22.67 -16.56 12.20
CA THR A 76 24.02 -17.07 12.39
C THR A 76 23.98 -18.00 13.59
N TRP A 77 23.55 -19.23 13.35
CA TRP A 77 23.73 -20.34 14.27
C TRP A 77 25.22 -20.45 14.58
N ASN A 78 25.60 -20.14 15.82
CA ASN A 78 26.95 -20.33 16.32
C ASN A 78 26.94 -21.59 17.21
N PRO A 79 27.58 -22.70 16.80
CA PRO A 79 27.70 -23.86 17.67
C PRO A 79 28.42 -23.47 18.97
N PRO A 80 28.01 -24.01 20.13
CA PRO A 80 28.76 -23.80 21.36
C PRO A 80 30.17 -24.42 21.23
N ALA A 81 31.16 -23.71 21.80
CA ALA A 81 32.59 -24.00 21.75
C ALA A 81 32.99 -25.30 22.45
#